data_AF-A0A3D2W250-F1
#
_entry.id   AF-A0A3D2W250-F1
#
_cell.length_a   1.000
_cell.length_b   1.000
_cell.length_c   1.000
_cell.angle_alpha   90.00
_cell.angle_beta   90.00
_cell.angle_gamma   90.00
#
_symmetry.space_group_name_H-M   'P 1'
#
loop_
_entity.id
_entity.type
_entity.pdbx_description
1 polymer ?
#
loop_
_entity_poly.entity_id
_entity_poly.type
_entity_poly.pdbx_seq_one_letter_code
_entity_poly.pdbx_strand_id
1 'polypeptide(L)'
;MPDGDRAMMRQLVLLLALPVLAACTQYASDIDRRVCSQIAKPYFSRHIERDTEEYRTLDLETQYVIYICSQLRAEPPRLELAEVLSERGESAVPFLTAKLQEARSEQTVRAMIDVLYVMHRRGRYDVRADAALMSLLRTKLAAMREGPDRSLVEDWLDELERPA
;
A
#
# COMPACT_ATOMS: atom_id res chain seq x y z
N MET A 1 -16.98 39.42 56.51
CA MET A 1 -16.18 39.77 55.31
C MET A 1 -15.47 38.48 54.92
N PRO A 2 -15.98 37.73 53.92
CA PRO A 2 -15.54 36.36 53.67
C PRO A 2 -14.38 36.30 52.67
N ASP A 3 -13.40 35.46 53.00
CA ASP A 3 -12.31 34.99 52.15
C ASP A 3 -12.84 34.34 50.87
N GLY A 4 -12.70 35.03 49.75
CA GLY A 4 -12.74 34.44 48.41
C GLY A 4 -11.32 34.42 47.87
N ASP A 5 -10.76 33.22 47.66
CA ASP A 5 -9.79 32.90 46.60
C ASP A 5 -8.99 31.62 46.93
N ARG A 6 -9.67 30.47 47.05
CA ARG A 6 -9.00 29.16 47.12
C ARG A 6 -9.60 28.05 46.27
N ALA A 7 -10.53 28.34 45.35
CA ALA A 7 -11.28 27.29 44.67
C ALA A 7 -11.19 27.26 43.13
N MET A 8 -10.37 28.08 42.46
CA MET A 8 -10.40 28.18 40.99
C MET A 8 -9.06 27.92 40.30
N MET A 9 -8.24 27.00 40.82
CA MET A 9 -6.97 26.64 40.15
C MET A 9 -6.65 25.15 40.19
N ARG A 10 -7.69 24.30 40.12
CA ARG A 10 -7.53 22.84 39.97
C ARG A 10 -8.30 22.23 38.79
N GLN A 11 -9.01 23.04 37.99
CA GLN A 11 -9.85 22.54 36.89
C GLN A 11 -9.34 22.90 35.48
N LEU A 12 -8.18 23.56 35.36
CA LEU A 12 -7.69 24.09 34.08
C LEU A 12 -6.48 23.35 33.48
N VAL A 13 -6.11 22.19 34.00
CA VAL A 13 -4.92 21.43 33.53
C VAL A 13 -5.30 20.25 32.62
N LEU A 14 -6.59 19.93 32.45
CA LEU A 14 -7.03 18.73 31.72
C LEU A 14 -7.43 18.96 30.24
N LEU A 15 -7.29 20.17 29.69
CA LEU A 15 -7.81 20.50 28.34
C LEU A 15 -6.76 20.85 27.28
N LEU A 16 -5.45 20.68 27.54
CA LEU A 16 -4.38 21.06 26.60
C LEU A 16 -3.49 19.90 26.11
N ALA A 17 -3.98 18.65 26.18
CA ALA A 17 -3.22 17.48 25.73
C ALA A 17 -3.84 16.74 24.53
N LEU A 18 -4.77 17.36 23.79
CA LEU A 18 -5.56 16.68 22.76
C LEU A 18 -5.37 17.06 21.27
N PRO A 19 -4.58 18.06 20.82
CA PRO A 19 -4.46 18.30 19.38
C PRO A 19 -3.23 17.65 18.69
N VAL A 20 -2.26 17.07 19.43
CA VAL A 20 -1.00 16.62 18.80
C VAL A 20 -1.11 15.25 18.10
N LEU A 21 -2.05 14.39 18.50
CA LEU A 21 -2.18 13.06 17.90
C LEU A 21 -2.87 13.03 16.52
N ALA A 22 -3.55 14.10 16.12
CA ALA A 22 -4.22 14.16 14.81
C ALA A 22 -3.28 14.55 13.66
N ALA A 23 -2.15 15.23 13.92
CA ALA A 23 -1.26 15.70 12.87
C ALA A 23 -0.35 14.60 12.28
N CYS A 24 -0.06 13.54 13.03
CA CYS A 24 0.82 12.46 12.58
C CYS A 24 0.14 11.45 11.65
N THR A 25 -1.21 11.45 11.56
CA THR A 25 -1.93 10.51 10.68
C THR A 25 -2.10 11.04 9.26
N GLN A 26 -2.09 12.36 9.05
CA GLN A 26 -2.29 13.00 7.74
C GLN A 26 -1.04 13.06 6.85
N TYR A 27 0.15 12.99 7.44
CA TYR A 27 1.40 13.15 6.66
C TYR A 27 1.67 11.99 5.68
N ALA A 28 1.23 10.77 6.01
CA ALA A 28 1.47 9.59 5.17
C ALA A 28 0.58 9.57 3.91
N SER A 29 -0.65 10.09 3.97
CA SER A 29 -1.57 10.12 2.81
C SER A 29 -1.23 11.21 1.79
N ASP A 30 -0.51 12.26 2.19
CA ASP A 30 -0.15 13.38 1.30
C ASP A 30 1.08 13.11 0.43
N ILE A 31 1.99 12.22 0.88
CA ILE A 31 3.17 11.81 0.11
C ILE A 31 2.73 11.06 -1.16
N ASP A 32 1.82 10.09 -1.05
CA ASP A 32 1.31 9.31 -2.20
C ASP A 32 0.67 10.22 -3.27
N ARG A 33 -0.09 11.25 -2.86
CA ARG A 33 -0.75 12.16 -3.81
C ARG A 33 0.25 13.05 -4.56
N ARG A 34 1.22 13.61 -3.85
CA ARG A 34 2.20 14.53 -4.46
C ARG A 34 3.16 13.79 -5.38
N VAL A 35 3.67 12.64 -4.93
CA VAL A 35 4.58 11.79 -5.71
C VAL A 35 3.88 11.29 -6.98
N CYS A 36 2.65 10.78 -6.87
CA CYS A 36 1.91 10.35 -8.06
C CYS A 36 1.60 11.50 -9.02
N SER A 37 1.33 12.71 -8.53
CA SER A 37 1.07 13.84 -9.44
C SER A 37 2.29 14.24 -10.29
N GLN A 38 3.51 14.02 -9.78
CA GLN A 38 4.75 14.32 -10.50
C GLN A 38 5.11 13.23 -11.51
N ILE A 39 4.79 11.97 -11.20
CA ILE A 39 5.15 10.81 -12.02
C ILE A 39 4.06 10.48 -13.05
N ALA A 40 2.78 10.52 -12.65
CA ALA A 40 1.68 9.98 -13.45
C ALA A 40 1.49 10.73 -14.77
N LYS A 41 1.56 12.07 -14.75
CA LYS A 41 1.28 12.88 -15.94
C LYS A 41 2.32 12.67 -17.07
N PRO A 42 3.64 12.70 -16.83
CA PRO A 42 4.63 12.47 -17.89
C PRO A 42 4.86 10.98 -18.21
N TYR A 43 4.56 10.06 -17.29
CA TYR A 43 4.79 8.63 -17.52
C TYR A 43 3.62 7.97 -18.27
N PHE A 44 2.37 8.22 -17.87
CA PHE A 44 1.20 7.54 -18.48
C PHE A 44 0.69 8.20 -19.76
N SER A 45 1.32 9.28 -20.23
CA SER A 45 1.00 9.91 -21.52
C SER A 45 1.85 9.39 -22.69
N ARG A 46 2.73 8.40 -22.46
CA ARG A 46 3.62 7.79 -23.45
C ARG A 46 3.09 6.43 -23.95
N HIS A 47 3.78 5.85 -24.94
CA HIS A 47 3.41 4.56 -25.55
C HIS A 47 3.73 3.37 -24.62
N ILE A 48 2.69 2.58 -24.33
CA ILE A 48 2.66 1.46 -23.38
C ILE A 48 3.89 0.53 -23.46
N GLU A 49 4.26 0.05 -24.65
CA GLU A 49 5.34 -0.94 -24.83
C GLU A 49 6.73 -0.38 -24.52
N ARG A 50 6.99 0.88 -24.92
CA ARG A 50 8.28 1.55 -24.63
C ARG A 50 8.43 1.78 -23.12
N ASP A 51 7.32 2.03 -22.45
CA ASP A 51 7.31 2.26 -21.01
C ASP A 51 7.61 0.99 -20.22
N THR A 52 7.29 -0.21 -20.72
CA THR A 52 7.54 -1.47 -20.00
C THR A 52 9.03 -1.85 -19.97
N GLU A 53 9.76 -1.63 -21.07
CA GLU A 53 11.22 -1.85 -21.09
C GLU A 53 11.94 -0.80 -20.24
N GLU A 54 11.57 0.48 -20.37
CA GLU A 54 12.08 1.55 -19.51
C GLU A 54 11.83 1.21 -18.03
N TYR A 55 10.60 0.82 -17.69
CA TYR A 55 10.20 0.40 -16.34
C TYR A 55 11.11 -0.69 -15.78
N ARG A 56 11.43 -1.72 -16.57
CA ARG A 56 12.28 -2.84 -16.13
C ARG A 56 13.66 -2.37 -15.66
N THR A 57 14.20 -1.30 -16.26
CA THR A 57 15.52 -0.77 -15.93
C THR A 57 15.56 0.09 -14.65
N LEU A 58 14.40 0.56 -14.19
CA LEU A 58 14.29 1.40 -12.99
C LEU A 58 14.61 0.60 -11.72
N ASP A 59 15.06 1.28 -10.67
CA ASP A 59 15.24 0.66 -9.36
C ASP A 59 13.89 0.21 -8.76
N LEU A 60 13.95 -0.70 -7.78
CA LEU A 60 12.76 -1.32 -7.18
C LEU A 60 11.80 -0.30 -6.54
N GLU A 61 12.33 0.74 -5.90
CA GLU A 61 11.51 1.76 -5.24
C GLU A 61 10.76 2.60 -6.28
N THR A 62 11.47 3.04 -7.32
CA THR A 62 10.87 3.76 -8.44
C THR A 62 9.82 2.91 -9.17
N GLN A 63 10.10 1.62 -9.40
CA GLN A 63 9.13 0.69 -9.98
C GLN A 63 7.85 0.61 -9.13
N TYR A 64 8.01 0.35 -7.83
CA TYR A 64 6.90 0.31 -6.88
C TYR A 64 6.04 1.58 -6.93
N VAL A 65 6.67 2.76 -6.88
CA VAL A 65 5.94 4.04 -6.90
C VAL A 65 5.13 4.18 -8.19
N ILE A 66 5.74 3.93 -9.35
CA ILE A 66 5.05 4.02 -10.64
C ILE A 66 3.88 3.04 -10.69
N TYR A 67 4.07 1.80 -10.25
CA TYR A 67 3.00 0.80 -10.23
C TYR A 67 1.84 1.22 -9.31
N ILE A 68 2.10 1.66 -8.08
CA ILE A 68 1.05 2.15 -7.19
C ILE A 68 0.32 3.33 -7.84
N CYS A 69 1.04 4.28 -8.43
CA CYS A 69 0.42 5.41 -9.11
C CYS A 69 -0.42 4.97 -10.33
N SER A 70 -0.02 3.93 -11.06
CA SER A 70 -0.81 3.42 -12.18
C SER A 70 -2.10 2.78 -11.69
N GLN A 71 -2.08 2.05 -10.59
CA GLN A 71 -3.27 1.42 -10.02
C GLN A 71 -4.27 2.44 -9.44
N LEU A 72 -3.80 3.59 -8.98
CA LEU A 72 -4.64 4.59 -8.30
C LEU A 72 -5.10 5.75 -9.19
N ARG A 73 -4.38 6.04 -10.28
CA ARG A 73 -4.56 7.30 -11.04
C ARG A 73 -4.63 7.12 -12.55
N ALA A 74 -4.17 5.99 -13.11
CA ALA A 74 -4.26 5.75 -14.54
C ALA A 74 -5.62 5.13 -14.88
N GLU A 75 -6.19 5.54 -16.01
CA GLU A 75 -7.41 4.98 -16.57
C GLU A 75 -7.12 4.59 -18.03
N PRO A 76 -6.99 3.29 -18.35
CA PRO A 76 -7.11 2.13 -17.44
C PRO A 76 -5.87 1.91 -16.54
N PRO A 77 -6.00 1.17 -15.43
CA PRO A 77 -4.85 0.71 -14.65
C PRO A 77 -3.89 -0.14 -15.50
N ARG A 78 -2.58 0.06 -15.29
CA ARG A 78 -1.52 -0.66 -16.01
C ARG A 78 -1.13 -1.95 -15.29
N LEU A 79 -1.94 -2.99 -15.47
CA LEU A 79 -1.76 -4.30 -14.81
C LEU A 79 -0.47 -5.01 -15.23
N GLU A 80 0.01 -4.77 -16.45
CA GLU A 80 1.24 -5.35 -16.98
C GLU A 80 2.50 -4.99 -16.17
N LEU A 81 2.46 -3.89 -15.41
CA LEU A 81 3.57 -3.45 -14.57
C LEU A 81 3.77 -4.35 -13.33
N ALA A 82 2.73 -5.05 -12.87
CA ALA A 82 2.85 -6.05 -11.80
C ALA A 82 3.74 -7.21 -12.26
N GLU A 83 3.61 -7.63 -13.53
CA GLU A 83 4.44 -8.70 -14.10
C GLU A 83 5.91 -8.32 -14.09
N VAL A 84 6.26 -7.11 -14.55
CA VAL A 84 7.66 -6.66 -14.56
C VAL A 84 8.20 -6.46 -13.13
N LEU A 85 7.40 -5.91 -12.21
CA LEU A 85 7.81 -5.76 -10.81
C LEU A 85 8.07 -7.13 -10.16
N SER A 86 7.24 -8.13 -10.49
CA SER A 86 7.41 -9.51 -10.03
C SER A 86 8.71 -10.16 -10.51
N GLU A 87 9.32 -9.64 -11.60
CA GLU A 87 10.54 -10.22 -12.16
C GLU A 87 11.74 -10.13 -11.19
N ARG A 88 11.69 -9.21 -10.24
CA ARG A 88 12.67 -9.05 -9.15
C ARG A 88 12.71 -10.26 -8.21
N GLY A 89 11.64 -11.06 -8.18
CA GLY A 89 11.56 -12.31 -7.43
C GLY A 89 11.76 -12.12 -5.93
N GLU A 90 12.31 -13.15 -5.28
CA GLU A 90 12.57 -13.19 -3.83
C GLU A 90 13.26 -11.94 -3.27
N SER A 91 14.20 -11.35 -4.03
CA SER A 91 14.94 -10.16 -3.59
C SER A 91 14.06 -8.94 -3.29
N ALA A 92 12.87 -8.83 -3.89
CA ALA A 92 11.94 -7.74 -3.64
C ALA A 92 11.00 -8.00 -2.45
N VAL A 93 10.85 -9.24 -1.98
CA VAL A 93 9.85 -9.61 -0.97
C VAL A 93 9.99 -8.82 0.34
N PRO A 94 11.19 -8.59 0.91
CA PRO A 94 11.32 -7.80 2.13
C PRO A 94 10.82 -6.36 1.95
N PHE A 95 11.14 -5.74 0.81
CA PHE A 95 10.68 -4.39 0.47
C PHE A 95 9.15 -4.35 0.30
N LEU A 96 8.58 -5.27 -0.48
CA LEU A 96 7.14 -5.33 -0.73
C LEU A 96 6.36 -5.61 0.55
N THR A 97 6.87 -6.47 1.43
CA THR A 97 6.27 -6.79 2.73
C THR A 97 6.23 -5.55 3.62
N ALA A 98 7.34 -4.80 3.70
CA ALA A 98 7.38 -3.54 4.47
C ALA A 98 6.37 -2.52 3.94
N LYS A 99 6.29 -2.35 2.61
CA LYS A 99 5.29 -1.46 1.98
C LYS A 99 3.85 -1.91 2.22
N LEU A 100 3.57 -3.21 2.19
CA LEU A 100 2.25 -3.74 2.53
C LEU A 100 1.89 -3.47 3.99
N GLN A 101 2.84 -3.61 4.93
CA GLN A 101 2.61 -3.28 6.34
C GLN A 101 2.24 -1.81 6.53
N GLU A 102 2.96 -0.91 5.86
CA GLU A 102 2.73 0.54 5.87
C GLU A 102 1.43 0.97 5.16
N ALA A 103 0.94 0.18 4.20
CA ALA A 103 -0.22 0.50 3.39
C ALA A 103 -1.49 0.71 4.25
N ARG A 104 -2.11 1.88 4.07
CA ARG A 104 -3.34 2.30 4.78
C ARG A 104 -4.58 2.30 3.92
N SER A 105 -4.44 2.42 2.61
CA SER A 105 -5.58 2.43 1.69
C SER A 105 -5.85 1.01 1.17
N GLU A 106 -7.12 0.66 1.03
CA GLU A 106 -7.55 -0.64 0.48
C GLU A 106 -7.01 -0.85 -0.95
N GLN A 107 -6.93 0.22 -1.73
CA GLN A 107 -6.42 0.19 -3.10
C GLN A 107 -4.91 -0.10 -3.15
N THR A 108 -4.13 0.50 -2.25
CA THR A 108 -2.69 0.19 -2.10
C THR A 108 -2.50 -1.24 -1.61
N VAL A 109 -3.30 -1.69 -0.64
CA VAL A 109 -3.28 -3.08 -0.16
C VAL A 109 -3.56 -4.04 -1.32
N ARG A 110 -4.63 -3.83 -2.08
CA ARG A 110 -4.97 -4.63 -3.26
C ARG A 110 -3.82 -4.67 -4.26
N ALA A 111 -3.27 -3.51 -4.64
CA ALA A 111 -2.15 -3.43 -5.58
C ALA A 111 -0.93 -4.21 -5.09
N MET A 112 -0.61 -4.14 -3.81
CA MET A 112 0.52 -4.89 -3.26
C MET A 112 0.29 -6.40 -3.24
N ILE A 113 -0.94 -6.83 -2.94
CA ILE A 113 -1.30 -8.24 -2.99
C ILE A 113 -1.27 -8.77 -4.43
N ASP A 114 -1.70 -7.97 -5.41
CA ASP A 114 -1.60 -8.32 -6.84
C ASP A 114 -0.16 -8.68 -7.23
N VAL A 115 0.83 -7.83 -6.88
CA VAL A 115 2.25 -8.11 -7.19
C VAL A 115 2.71 -9.43 -6.57
N LEU A 116 2.39 -9.67 -5.30
CA LEU A 116 2.78 -10.91 -4.61
C LEU A 116 2.07 -12.14 -5.22
N TYR A 117 0.80 -12.02 -5.57
CA TYR A 117 0.04 -13.05 -6.26
C TYR A 117 0.65 -13.37 -7.63
N VAL A 118 1.01 -12.35 -8.42
CA VAL A 118 1.70 -12.50 -9.70
C VAL A 118 3.07 -13.17 -9.51
N MET A 119 3.83 -12.81 -8.47
CA MET A 119 5.10 -13.48 -8.14
C MET A 119 4.91 -14.98 -7.90
N HIS A 120 3.88 -15.38 -7.16
CA HIS A 120 3.54 -16.79 -6.95
C HIS A 120 3.17 -17.49 -8.26
N ARG A 121 2.20 -16.92 -9.01
CA ARG A 121 1.74 -17.50 -10.27
C ARG A 121 2.80 -17.65 -11.33
N ARG A 122 3.79 -16.75 -11.35
CA ARG A 122 4.92 -16.77 -12.28
C ARG A 122 6.12 -17.58 -11.75
N GLY A 123 5.99 -18.24 -10.60
CA GLY A 123 7.05 -19.05 -9.99
C GLY A 123 8.28 -18.23 -9.57
N ARG A 124 8.11 -16.93 -9.32
CA ARG A 124 9.20 -16.02 -8.92
C ARG A 124 9.44 -16.01 -7.41
N TYR A 125 8.42 -16.37 -6.64
CA TYR A 125 8.49 -16.56 -5.20
C TYR A 125 7.32 -17.41 -4.72
N ASP A 126 7.56 -18.41 -3.87
CA ASP A 126 6.49 -19.22 -3.31
C ASP A 126 5.85 -18.54 -2.09
N VAL A 127 4.94 -17.60 -2.36
CA VAL A 127 4.18 -16.87 -1.33
C VAL A 127 3.46 -17.83 -0.37
N ARG A 128 2.96 -18.97 -0.87
CA ARG A 128 2.24 -19.96 -0.07
C ARG A 128 3.13 -20.58 1.01
N ALA A 129 4.40 -20.83 0.69
CA ALA A 129 5.35 -21.41 1.63
C ALA A 129 5.79 -20.41 2.72
N ASP A 130 5.65 -19.10 2.49
CA ASP A 130 5.91 -18.07 3.50
C ASP A 130 4.69 -17.86 4.41
N ALA A 131 4.68 -18.58 5.53
CA ALA A 131 3.61 -18.50 6.52
C ALA A 131 3.46 -17.09 7.14
N ALA A 132 4.55 -16.34 7.30
CA ALA A 132 4.51 -15.00 7.88
C ALA A 132 3.86 -14.01 6.91
N LEU A 133 4.25 -14.08 5.64
CA LEU A 133 3.64 -13.29 4.58
C LEU A 133 2.16 -13.66 4.41
N MET A 134 1.80 -14.95 4.32
CA MET A 134 0.41 -15.39 4.24
C MET A 134 -0.43 -14.90 5.42
N SER A 135 0.11 -14.91 6.64
CA SER A 135 -0.56 -14.34 7.80
C SER A 135 -0.81 -12.83 7.63
N LEU A 136 0.19 -12.08 7.14
CA LEU A 136 0.04 -10.65 6.87
C LEU A 136 -1.02 -10.38 5.80
N LEU A 137 -1.06 -11.16 4.71
CA LEU A 137 -2.07 -11.02 3.65
C LEU A 137 -3.48 -11.20 4.21
N ARG A 138 -3.70 -12.25 5.00
CA ARG A 138 -5.00 -12.50 5.66
C ARG A 138 -5.39 -11.39 6.62
N THR A 139 -4.44 -10.87 7.41
CA THR A 139 -4.69 -9.72 8.30
C THR A 139 -5.09 -8.48 7.51
N LYS A 140 -4.42 -8.20 6.38
CA LYS A 140 -4.75 -7.05 5.54
C LYS A 140 -6.12 -7.21 4.88
N LEU A 141 -6.42 -8.39 4.33
CA LEU A 141 -7.74 -8.71 3.80
C LEU A 141 -8.84 -8.54 4.85
N ALA A 142 -8.66 -9.09 6.06
CA ALA A 142 -9.65 -8.99 7.14
C ALA A 142 -9.97 -7.54 7.53
N ALA A 143 -9.04 -6.61 7.33
CA ALA A 143 -9.24 -5.18 7.60
C ALA A 143 -9.89 -4.42 6.43
N MET A 144 -10.02 -5.01 5.25
CA MET A 144 -10.71 -4.39 4.10
C MET A 144 -12.22 -4.45 4.27
N ARG A 145 -12.90 -3.37 3.88
CA ARG A 145 -14.36 -3.30 3.82
C ARG A 145 -14.89 -4.16 2.68
N GLU A 146 -16.12 -4.65 2.86
CA GLU A 146 -16.86 -5.35 1.81
C GLU A 146 -16.95 -4.50 0.54
N GLY A 147 -16.59 -5.09 -0.59
CA GLY A 147 -16.59 -4.41 -1.89
C GLY A 147 -15.66 -5.05 -2.91
N PRO A 148 -15.58 -4.46 -4.12
CA PRO A 148 -14.86 -5.06 -5.24
C PRO A 148 -13.38 -5.34 -4.97
N ASP A 149 -12.69 -4.41 -4.29
CA ASP A 149 -11.27 -4.59 -3.96
C ASP A 149 -11.06 -5.79 -3.02
N ARG A 150 -11.95 -5.97 -2.03
CA ARG A 150 -11.89 -7.09 -1.08
C ARG A 150 -12.17 -8.41 -1.79
N SER A 151 -13.24 -8.50 -2.57
CA SER A 151 -13.60 -9.72 -3.30
C SER A 151 -12.49 -10.18 -4.24
N LEU A 152 -11.82 -9.24 -4.92
CA LEU A 152 -10.68 -9.59 -5.78
C LEU A 152 -9.49 -10.13 -4.99
N VAL A 153 -9.20 -9.54 -3.82
CA VAL A 153 -8.15 -10.03 -2.92
C VAL A 153 -8.50 -11.40 -2.33
N GLU A 154 -9.77 -11.65 -2.01
CA GLU A 154 -10.27 -12.97 -1.58
C GLU A 154 -9.99 -14.03 -2.65
N ASP A 155 -10.36 -13.77 -3.91
CA ASP A 155 -10.13 -14.70 -5.02
C ASP A 155 -8.63 -15.04 -5.19
N TRP A 156 -7.75 -14.05 -5.06
CA TRP A 156 -6.31 -14.27 -5.14
C TRP A 156 -5.77 -15.09 -3.97
N LEU A 157 -6.20 -14.81 -2.74
CA LEU A 157 -5.77 -15.56 -1.56
C LEU A 157 -6.27 -17.02 -1.62
N ASP A 158 -7.50 -17.24 -2.07
CA ASP A 158 -8.05 -18.57 -2.28
C ASP A 158 -7.23 -19.38 -3.30
N GLU A 159 -6.77 -18.74 -4.38
CA GLU A 159 -5.87 -19.38 -5.35
C GLU A 159 -4.48 -19.66 -4.76
N LEU A 160 -3.91 -18.72 -4.00
CA LEU A 160 -2.64 -18.90 -3.30
C LEU A 160 -2.70 -20.08 -2.33
N GLU A 161 -3.85 -20.36 -1.72
CA GLU A 161 -4.03 -21.46 -0.76
C GLU A 161 -4.38 -22.80 -1.40
N ARG A 162 -4.83 -22.80 -2.66
CA ARG A 162 -5.30 -24.02 -3.34
C ARG A 162 -4.13 -24.99 -3.59
N PRO A 163 -4.19 -26.25 -3.12
CA PRO A 163 -3.14 -27.25 -3.37
C PRO A 163 -2.79 -27.35 -4.86
N ALA A 164 -1.50 -27.55 -5.17
CA ALA A 164 -1.02 -27.76 -6.54
C ALA A 164 -1.51 -29.09 -7.12
#